data_AF-A0A435FU25-F1
#
_entry.id   AF-A0A435FU25-F1
#
_cell.length_a   1.000
_cell.length_b   1.000
_cell.length_c   1.000
_cell.angle_alpha   90.00
_cell.angle_beta   90.00
_cell.angle_gamma   90.00
#
_symmetry.space_group_name_H-M   'P 1'
#
loop_
_entity.id
_entity.type
_entity.pdbx_description
1 polymer ?
#
loop_
_entity_poly.entity_id
_entity_poly.type
_entity_poly.pdbx_seq_one_letter_code
_entity_poly.pdbx_strand_id
1 'polypeptide(L)'
;HHASSADPAVRTQAPNVTYPAEPCLSPSDRPRPAGFGPLGRGWIPRLPLAGTYDQAWIDTQWPLPPGDFDPRYNLCAPADQHLPAIHGGETVTIIGMTPNGRWAFRLPRIVAPVRLIYDDRVEERPFAADTVIVEPDLWRVTLKARFSHMTKRNTPALREIVFGHVTPAFLMARRKRKIYLSPRGGDGTVDRAVWQP
;
A
#
# COMPACT_ATOMS: atom_id res chain seq x y z
N HIS A 1 -21.46 -10.50 -11.84
CA HIS A 1 -21.91 -11.75 -12.47
C HIS A 1 -21.36 -11.76 -13.90
N HIS A 2 -20.76 -12.88 -14.33
CA HIS A 2 -20.18 -13.13 -15.68
C HIS A 2 -18.72 -12.73 -15.91
N ALA A 3 -17.79 -13.45 -15.27
CA ALA A 3 -16.46 -13.66 -15.83
C ALA A 3 -16.50 -14.97 -16.64
N SER A 4 -17.07 -14.93 -17.85
CA SER A 4 -17.04 -16.08 -18.75
C SER A 4 -15.59 -16.37 -19.17
N SER A 5 -15.23 -17.64 -19.28
CA SER A 5 -13.94 -18.05 -19.84
C SER A 5 -13.79 -17.47 -21.26
N ALA A 6 -12.57 -17.07 -21.61
CA ALA A 6 -12.23 -16.71 -22.99
C ALA A 6 -12.20 -17.94 -23.91
N ASP A 7 -12.12 -19.16 -23.34
CA ASP A 7 -12.26 -20.40 -24.07
C ASP A 7 -13.75 -20.78 -24.23
N PRO A 8 -14.30 -20.78 -25.45
CA PRO A 8 -15.70 -21.10 -25.71
C PRO A 8 -16.07 -22.55 -25.38
N ALA A 9 -15.11 -23.45 -25.19
CA ALA A 9 -15.35 -24.83 -24.74
C ALA A 9 -15.66 -24.91 -23.24
N VAL A 10 -15.27 -23.90 -22.45
CA VAL A 10 -15.51 -23.87 -21.00
C VAL A 10 -16.93 -23.35 -20.73
N ARG A 11 -17.85 -24.29 -20.54
CA ARG A 11 -19.30 -24.01 -20.37
C ARG A 11 -19.68 -23.49 -18.97
N THR A 12 -18.75 -23.44 -18.02
CA THR A 12 -19.04 -23.15 -16.61
C THR A 12 -18.60 -21.75 -16.19
N GLN A 13 -19.39 -21.08 -15.34
CA GLN A 13 -19.02 -19.82 -14.68
C GLN A 13 -18.25 -20.05 -13.35
N ALA A 14 -17.48 -21.14 -13.27
CA ALA A 14 -16.76 -21.54 -12.06
C ALA A 14 -15.61 -20.57 -11.74
N PRO A 15 -15.10 -20.56 -10.48
CA PRO A 15 -13.96 -19.73 -10.11
C PRO A 15 -12.74 -20.07 -10.97
N ASN A 16 -12.22 -19.09 -11.71
CA ASN A 16 -11.00 -19.25 -12.52
C ASN A 16 -9.71 -19.11 -11.69
N VAL A 17 -9.83 -19.01 -10.36
CA VAL A 17 -8.70 -18.93 -9.44
C VAL A 17 -8.98 -19.86 -8.27
N THR A 18 -8.10 -20.82 -8.06
CA THR A 18 -8.18 -21.80 -6.96
C THR A 18 -6.81 -21.89 -6.28
N TYR A 19 -6.82 -22.34 -5.02
CA TYR A 19 -5.58 -22.72 -4.35
C TYR A 19 -5.06 -24.05 -4.92
N PRO A 20 -3.75 -24.25 -5.11
CA PRO A 20 -3.21 -25.49 -5.64
C PRO A 20 -3.61 -26.75 -4.85
N ALA A 21 -3.79 -26.60 -3.53
CA ALA A 21 -4.20 -27.68 -2.63
C ALA A 21 -5.73 -27.88 -2.55
N GLU A 22 -6.52 -26.99 -3.14
CA GLU A 22 -7.99 -27.01 -3.08
C GLU A 22 -8.59 -26.83 -4.49
N PRO A 23 -8.31 -27.75 -5.44
CA PRO A 23 -8.92 -27.69 -6.76
C PRO A 23 -10.44 -27.88 -6.67
N CYS A 24 -11.19 -27.16 -7.50
CA CYS A 24 -12.63 -27.37 -7.66
C CYS A 24 -12.85 -28.40 -8.78
N LEU A 25 -13.18 -29.64 -8.42
CA LEU A 25 -13.31 -30.77 -9.36
C LEU A 25 -14.78 -31.14 -9.63
N SER A 26 -15.67 -30.79 -8.72
CA SER A 26 -17.12 -31.03 -8.81
C SER A 26 -17.92 -29.75 -8.52
N PRO A 27 -19.11 -29.55 -9.13
CA PRO A 27 -20.01 -28.45 -8.77
C PRO A 27 -20.46 -28.41 -7.30
N SER A 28 -20.37 -29.54 -6.60
CA SER A 28 -20.67 -29.64 -5.17
C SER A 28 -19.55 -29.12 -4.27
N ASP A 29 -18.35 -28.94 -4.80
CA ASP A 29 -17.20 -28.52 -4.02
C ASP A 29 -17.40 -27.10 -3.49
N ARG A 30 -16.85 -26.85 -2.30
CA ARG A 30 -16.89 -25.55 -1.62
C ARG A 30 -15.47 -25.14 -1.21
N PRO A 31 -14.53 -24.97 -2.17
CA PRO A 31 -13.18 -24.55 -1.84
C PRO A 31 -13.19 -23.13 -1.27
N ARG A 32 -12.12 -22.78 -0.53
CA ARG A 32 -11.97 -21.40 -0.07
C ARG A 32 -11.83 -20.47 -1.28
N PRO A 33 -12.54 -19.32 -1.32
CA PRO A 33 -12.39 -18.37 -2.42
C PRO A 33 -10.94 -17.87 -2.51
N ALA A 34 -10.30 -18.12 -3.66
CA ALA A 34 -8.97 -17.62 -3.96
C ALA A 34 -9.06 -16.39 -4.89
N GLY A 35 -8.08 -15.49 -4.79
CA GLY A 35 -8.01 -14.32 -5.63
C GLY A 35 -6.86 -13.40 -5.26
N PHE A 36 -6.54 -12.45 -6.14
CA PHE A 36 -5.51 -11.44 -5.93
C PHE A 36 -6.09 -10.04 -5.70
N GLY A 37 -7.43 -9.93 -5.69
CA GLY A 37 -8.13 -8.68 -5.47
C GLY A 37 -8.22 -8.29 -4.00
N PRO A 38 -8.46 -7.00 -3.71
CA PRO A 38 -8.65 -6.53 -2.34
C PRO A 38 -9.95 -7.08 -1.75
N LEU A 39 -9.87 -7.55 -0.51
CA LEU A 39 -11.01 -8.02 0.28
C LEU A 39 -11.75 -6.82 0.88
N GLY A 40 -13.07 -6.80 0.83
CA GLY A 40 -13.89 -5.75 1.45
C GLY A 40 -13.84 -5.78 2.97
N ARG A 41 -13.98 -4.62 3.64
CA ARG A 41 -13.97 -4.51 5.12
C ARG A 41 -15.10 -5.30 5.79
N GLY A 42 -16.28 -5.33 5.18
CA GLY A 42 -17.44 -6.07 5.70
C GLY A 42 -17.45 -7.56 5.34
N TRP A 43 -16.43 -8.07 4.66
CA TRP A 43 -16.38 -9.48 4.29
C TRP A 43 -15.77 -10.34 5.41
N ILE A 44 -16.21 -11.59 5.51
CA ILE A 44 -15.90 -12.51 6.63
C ILE A 44 -14.40 -12.61 6.96
N PRO A 45 -13.45 -12.62 6.00
CA PRO A 45 -12.03 -12.68 6.36
C PRO A 45 -11.47 -11.45 7.07
N ARG A 46 -12.16 -10.30 6.99
CA ARG A 46 -11.75 -9.05 7.63
C ARG A 46 -12.68 -8.65 8.78
N LEU A 47 -13.98 -8.87 8.66
CA LEU A 47 -14.98 -8.38 9.60
C LEU A 47 -14.68 -8.75 11.07
N PRO A 48 -14.29 -9.99 11.43
CA PRO A 48 -13.97 -10.35 12.81
C PRO A 48 -12.77 -9.59 13.39
N LEU A 49 -11.88 -9.07 12.54
CA LEU A 49 -10.70 -8.31 12.96
C LEU A 49 -11.05 -6.87 13.37
N ALA A 50 -12.26 -6.39 13.07
CA ALA A 50 -12.71 -5.07 13.47
C ALA A 50 -12.91 -4.94 14.99
N GLY A 51 -12.98 -6.05 15.72
CA GLY A 51 -13.31 -6.06 17.14
C GLY A 51 -14.81 -5.89 17.40
N THR A 52 -15.17 -5.77 18.66
CA THR A 52 -16.55 -5.79 19.13
C THR A 52 -17.07 -4.37 19.39
N TYR A 53 -18.10 -3.95 18.65
CA TYR A 53 -18.74 -2.64 18.77
C TYR A 53 -20.14 -2.76 19.42
N ASP A 54 -20.17 -2.94 20.74
CA ASP A 54 -21.40 -3.07 21.54
C ASP A 54 -21.60 -1.87 22.50
N GLN A 55 -22.58 -1.97 23.40
CA GLN A 55 -22.87 -0.91 24.37
C GLN A 55 -21.68 -0.65 25.32
N ALA A 56 -20.94 -1.70 25.70
CA ALA A 56 -19.77 -1.52 26.57
C ALA A 56 -18.67 -0.71 25.86
N TRP A 57 -18.46 -0.94 24.55
CA TRP A 57 -17.59 -0.08 23.75
C TRP A 57 -18.08 1.38 23.72
N ILE A 58 -19.38 1.62 23.55
CA ILE A 58 -19.96 2.98 23.56
C ILE A 58 -19.65 3.68 24.90
N ASP A 59 -19.88 2.98 26.01
CA ASP A 59 -19.78 3.56 27.35
C ASP A 59 -18.34 3.80 27.80
N THR A 60 -17.36 3.05 27.27
CA THR A 60 -16.00 3.00 27.85
C THR A 60 -14.86 3.28 26.88
N GLN A 61 -15.04 3.10 25.57
CA GLN A 61 -13.97 3.16 24.58
C GLN A 61 -14.20 4.19 23.48
N TRP A 62 -15.46 4.48 23.14
CA TRP A 62 -15.79 5.46 22.10
C TRP A 62 -15.06 6.80 22.36
N PRO A 63 -14.42 7.42 21.36
CA PRO A 63 -14.43 7.11 19.92
C PRO A 63 -13.24 6.26 19.43
N LEU A 64 -12.49 5.62 20.33
CA LEU A 64 -11.34 4.77 19.96
C LEU A 64 -11.80 3.41 19.43
N PRO A 65 -10.96 2.69 18.65
CA PRO A 65 -11.22 1.31 18.28
C PRO A 65 -11.45 0.41 19.51
N PRO A 66 -12.26 -0.65 19.40
CA PRO A 66 -12.42 -1.66 20.45
C PRO A 66 -11.08 -2.23 20.95
N GLY A 67 -11.04 -2.66 22.21
CA GLY A 67 -9.82 -3.23 22.80
C GLY A 67 -9.35 -4.54 22.13
N ASP A 68 -10.26 -5.25 21.47
CA ASP A 68 -10.03 -6.47 20.69
C ASP A 68 -9.81 -6.19 19.18
N PHE A 69 -9.67 -4.92 18.77
CA PHE A 69 -9.34 -4.55 17.41
C PHE A 69 -8.00 -5.13 16.97
N ASP A 70 -7.98 -5.83 15.84
CA ASP A 70 -6.76 -6.37 15.25
C ASP A 70 -6.26 -5.49 14.09
N PRO A 71 -5.03 -4.96 14.12
CA PRO A 71 -4.46 -4.13 13.06
C PRO A 71 -4.51 -4.76 11.65
N ARG A 72 -4.53 -6.10 11.56
CA ARG A 72 -4.71 -6.85 10.30
C ARG A 72 -6.03 -6.51 9.61
N TYR A 73 -7.03 -6.00 10.33
CA TYR A 73 -8.25 -5.43 9.74
C TYR A 73 -7.96 -4.39 8.65
N ASN A 74 -6.84 -3.68 8.74
CA ASN A 74 -6.46 -2.66 7.76
C ASN A 74 -5.79 -3.22 6.50
N LEU A 75 -5.43 -4.50 6.47
CA LEU A 75 -4.85 -5.17 5.31
C LEU A 75 -5.99 -5.64 4.40
N CYS A 76 -6.02 -5.13 3.16
CA CYS A 76 -7.03 -5.55 2.18
C CYS A 76 -6.58 -6.75 1.34
N ALA A 77 -5.28 -7.04 1.28
CA ALA A 77 -4.80 -8.23 0.58
C ALA A 77 -5.28 -9.51 1.31
N PRO A 78 -5.54 -10.61 0.59
CA PRO A 78 -5.69 -11.94 1.17
C PRO A 78 -4.51 -12.33 2.08
N ALA A 79 -4.77 -13.14 3.11
CA ALA A 79 -3.79 -13.45 4.16
C ALA A 79 -2.52 -14.17 3.64
N ASP A 80 -2.67 -14.97 2.60
CA ASP A 80 -1.60 -15.65 1.88
C ASP A 80 -0.70 -14.70 1.06
N GLN A 81 -1.09 -13.43 0.94
CA GLN A 81 -0.34 -12.37 0.24
C GLN A 81 0.25 -11.36 1.24
N HIS A 82 0.22 -11.65 2.55
CA HIS A 82 0.85 -10.81 3.56
C HIS A 82 2.32 -11.19 3.70
N LEU A 83 3.17 -10.17 3.69
CA LEU A 83 4.60 -10.29 3.96
C LEU A 83 4.90 -9.64 5.31
N PRO A 84 5.90 -10.15 6.05
CA PRO A 84 6.31 -9.53 7.32
C PRO A 84 6.88 -8.11 7.11
N ALA A 85 7.53 -7.87 5.96
CA ALA A 85 8.05 -6.57 5.56
C ALA A 85 8.29 -6.52 4.04
N ILE A 86 8.33 -5.30 3.50
CA ILE A 86 8.72 -4.99 2.12
C ILE A 86 9.95 -4.08 2.18
N HIS A 87 11.09 -4.55 1.71
CA HIS A 87 12.38 -3.87 1.81
C HIS A 87 12.77 -3.17 0.50
N GLY A 88 12.24 -3.63 -0.62
CA GLY A 88 12.77 -3.30 -1.94
C GLY A 88 13.93 -4.23 -2.31
N GLY A 89 14.07 -4.48 -3.60
CA GLY A 89 15.02 -5.44 -4.15
C GLY A 89 14.55 -6.89 -4.08
N GLU A 90 13.35 -7.21 -3.60
CA GLU A 90 12.83 -8.58 -3.69
C GLU A 90 12.69 -9.01 -5.16
N THR A 91 12.97 -10.27 -5.46
CA THR A 91 12.66 -10.84 -6.78
C THR A 91 11.17 -11.15 -6.85
N VAL A 92 10.47 -10.51 -7.79
CA VAL A 92 9.05 -10.75 -8.07
C VAL A 92 8.93 -11.52 -9.37
N THR A 93 8.11 -12.56 -9.38
CA THR A 93 7.78 -13.34 -10.58
C THR A 93 6.27 -13.52 -10.67
N ILE A 94 5.73 -13.18 -11.83
CA ILE A 94 4.32 -13.31 -12.17
C ILE A 94 4.24 -14.25 -13.37
N ILE A 95 3.42 -15.28 -13.27
CA ILE A 95 3.27 -16.33 -14.28
C ILE A 95 1.80 -16.42 -14.67
N GLY A 96 1.52 -16.50 -15.97
CA GLY A 96 0.16 -16.69 -16.50
C GLY A 96 -0.77 -15.48 -16.36
N MET A 97 -0.27 -14.32 -15.95
CA MET A 97 -1.05 -13.08 -15.79
C MET A 97 -0.58 -11.95 -16.71
N THR A 98 0.24 -12.26 -17.72
CA THR A 98 0.65 -11.29 -18.74
C THR A 98 0.55 -11.97 -20.12
N PRO A 99 0.37 -11.22 -21.22
CA PRO A 99 0.32 -11.80 -22.57
C PRO A 99 1.55 -12.63 -22.94
N ASN A 100 2.73 -12.28 -22.40
CA ASN A 100 3.99 -12.98 -22.63
C ASN A 100 4.20 -14.18 -21.70
N GLY A 101 3.21 -14.51 -20.86
CA GLY A 101 3.21 -15.68 -19.97
C GLY A 101 4.07 -15.54 -18.71
N ARG A 102 5.18 -14.79 -18.73
CA ARG A 102 6.04 -14.56 -17.57
C ARG A 102 6.55 -13.12 -17.49
N TRP A 103 6.44 -12.53 -16.31
CA TRP A 103 7.07 -11.26 -15.97
C TRP A 103 7.90 -11.42 -14.69
N ALA A 104 9.21 -11.16 -14.79
CA ALA A 104 10.11 -11.20 -13.65
C ALA A 104 10.85 -9.86 -13.53
N PHE A 105 10.94 -9.32 -12.32
CA PHE A 105 11.61 -8.07 -12.03
C PHE A 105 12.09 -8.02 -10.57
N ARG A 106 12.88 -7.01 -10.25
CA ARG A 106 13.30 -6.69 -8.89
C ARG A 106 12.43 -5.54 -8.39
N LEU A 107 11.86 -5.69 -7.20
CA LEU A 107 11.03 -4.64 -6.61
C LEU A 107 11.87 -3.37 -6.45
N PRO A 108 11.42 -2.21 -6.93
CA PRO A 108 12.27 -1.02 -6.88
C PRO A 108 12.52 -0.61 -5.43
N ARG A 109 13.75 -0.19 -5.14
CA ARG A 109 14.11 0.40 -3.85
C ARG A 109 13.93 1.91 -3.93
N ILE A 110 13.03 2.47 -3.13
CA ILE A 110 12.87 3.93 -3.04
C ILE A 110 14.05 4.51 -2.25
N VAL A 111 14.81 5.41 -2.87
CA VAL A 111 15.97 6.08 -2.28
C VAL A 111 15.72 7.56 -1.97
N ALA A 112 14.62 8.11 -2.49
CA ALA A 112 14.17 9.43 -2.12
C ALA A 112 13.65 9.46 -0.67
N PRO A 113 14.05 10.47 0.13
CA PRO A 113 13.51 10.66 1.46
C PRO A 113 12.13 11.32 1.40
N VAL A 114 11.36 11.09 2.46
CA VAL A 114 10.19 11.89 2.83
C VAL A 114 10.67 12.91 3.87
N ARG A 115 10.43 14.19 3.62
CA ARG A 115 10.79 15.28 4.54
C ARG A 115 9.56 15.87 5.17
N LEU A 116 9.59 15.99 6.49
CA LEU A 116 8.58 16.62 7.32
C LEU A 116 9.11 17.98 7.74
N ILE A 117 8.50 19.05 7.22
CA ILE A 117 8.92 20.43 7.51
C ILE A 117 8.04 20.99 8.61
N TYR A 118 8.65 21.24 9.77
CA TYR A 118 8.03 21.88 10.92
C TYR A 118 8.38 23.37 10.96
N ASP A 119 7.77 24.10 11.90
CA ASP A 119 8.08 25.51 12.15
C ASP A 119 9.56 25.76 12.51
N ASP A 120 10.22 24.82 13.19
CA ASP A 120 11.57 24.98 13.74
C ASP A 120 12.62 24.05 13.12
N ARG A 121 12.19 22.89 12.60
CA ARG A 121 13.07 21.82 12.12
C ARG A 121 12.57 21.15 10.85
N VAL A 122 13.44 20.35 10.25
CA VAL A 122 13.10 19.40 9.18
C VAL A 122 13.50 18.02 9.65
N GLU A 123 12.58 17.07 9.59
CA GLU A 123 12.87 15.65 9.83
C GLU A 123 12.89 14.90 8.50
N GLU A 124 13.88 14.05 8.28
CA GLU A 124 13.89 13.11 7.16
C GLU A 124 13.44 11.73 7.63
N ARG A 125 12.61 11.09 6.83
CA ARG A 125 12.14 9.71 7.01
C ARG A 125 12.37 8.93 5.71
N PRO A 126 12.75 7.65 5.79
CA PRO A 126 12.79 6.81 4.61
C PRO A 126 11.37 6.58 4.08
N PHE A 127 11.23 6.40 2.77
CA PHE A 127 10.03 5.81 2.21
C PHE A 127 10.03 4.30 2.50
N ALA A 128 9.35 3.90 3.57
CA ALA A 128 9.18 2.50 3.93
C ALA A 128 7.88 1.97 3.32
N ALA A 129 7.99 1.22 2.22
CA ALA A 129 6.82 0.64 1.57
C ALA A 129 6.13 -0.36 2.50
N ASP A 130 4.81 -0.26 2.59
CA ASP A 130 3.96 -1.18 3.39
C ASP A 130 2.94 -1.92 2.53
N THR A 131 2.82 -1.54 1.25
CA THR A 131 1.93 -2.15 0.28
C THR A 131 2.59 -2.13 -1.09
N VAL A 132 2.56 -3.26 -1.79
CA VAL A 132 2.90 -3.36 -3.21
C VAL A 132 1.61 -3.65 -3.97
N ILE A 133 1.33 -2.86 -5.00
CA ILE A 133 0.26 -3.14 -5.96
C ILE A 133 0.93 -3.50 -7.28
N VAL A 134 0.59 -4.66 -7.80
CA VAL A 134 1.07 -5.15 -9.10
C VAL A 134 -0.11 -5.16 -10.05
N GLU A 135 0.04 -4.50 -11.18
CA GLU A 135 -0.97 -4.42 -12.25
C GLU A 135 -0.36 -5.01 -13.53
N PRO A 136 -0.45 -6.34 -13.71
CA PRO A 136 0.21 -7.04 -14.80
C PRO A 136 -0.20 -6.56 -16.19
N ASP A 137 -1.49 -6.24 -16.38
CA ASP A 137 -2.01 -5.75 -17.67
C ASP A 137 -1.44 -4.38 -18.06
N LEU A 138 -1.05 -3.58 -17.06
CA LEU A 138 -0.47 -2.26 -17.25
C LEU A 138 1.06 -2.26 -17.14
N TRP A 139 1.68 -3.41 -16.89
CA TRP A 139 3.11 -3.54 -16.60
C TRP A 139 3.58 -2.56 -15.52
N ARG A 140 2.74 -2.35 -14.51
CA ARG A 140 2.94 -1.31 -13.49
C ARG A 140 3.07 -1.92 -12.10
N VAL A 141 4.00 -1.36 -11.34
CA VAL A 141 4.19 -1.65 -9.91
C VAL A 141 4.05 -0.33 -9.16
N THR A 142 3.17 -0.31 -8.17
CA THR A 142 3.00 0.84 -7.28
C THR A 142 3.44 0.46 -5.88
N LEU A 143 4.36 1.23 -5.32
CA LEU A 143 4.74 1.15 -3.91
C LEU A 143 3.98 2.22 -3.13
N LYS A 144 3.37 1.82 -2.03
CA LYS A 144 2.70 2.73 -1.10
C LYS A 144 3.33 2.59 0.27
N ALA A 145 3.47 3.72 0.95
CA ALA A 145 3.92 3.82 2.32
C ALA A 145 2.87 4.60 3.13
N ARG A 146 2.73 4.25 4.40
CA ARG A 146 2.00 5.04 5.39
C ARG A 146 2.88 5.21 6.61
N PHE A 147 2.79 6.37 7.23
CA PHE A 147 3.37 6.62 8.54
C PHE A 147 2.40 7.48 9.34
N SER A 148 2.39 7.29 10.65
CA SER A 148 1.60 8.09 11.57
C SER A 148 2.50 9.12 12.23
N HIS A 149 2.04 10.37 12.29
CA HIS A 149 2.70 11.42 13.04
C HIS A 149 1.78 11.89 14.16
N MET A 150 2.24 11.77 15.40
CA MET A 150 1.47 12.20 16.56
C MET A 150 1.69 13.69 16.82
N THR A 151 0.62 14.47 16.73
CA THR A 151 0.63 15.88 17.10
C THR A 151 0.46 16.02 18.61
N LYS A 152 1.38 16.71 19.28
CA LYS A 152 1.23 17.04 20.70
C LYS A 152 0.85 18.52 20.85
N ARG A 153 0.13 18.84 21.92
CA ARG A 153 -0.18 20.25 22.24
C ARG A 153 1.14 21.00 22.48
N ASN A 154 1.22 22.24 22.01
CA ASN A 154 2.38 23.12 22.14
C ASN A 154 3.69 22.59 21.49
N THR A 155 3.62 21.60 20.60
CA THR A 155 4.77 21.24 19.75
C THR A 155 4.72 22.00 18.42
N PRO A 156 5.89 22.30 17.82
CA PRO A 156 5.98 22.92 16.49
C PRO A 156 5.09 22.19 15.48
N ALA A 157 4.28 22.93 14.74
CA ALA A 157 3.32 22.34 13.80
C ALA A 157 4.04 21.77 12.57
N LEU A 158 3.61 20.59 12.10
CA LEU A 158 3.98 20.08 10.78
C LEU A 158 3.28 20.96 9.73
N ARG A 159 4.06 21.50 8.79
CA ARG A 159 3.57 22.44 7.77
C ARG A 159 3.49 21.84 6.40
N GLU A 160 4.50 21.07 6.04
CA GLU A 160 4.66 20.58 4.67
C GLU A 160 5.32 19.20 4.70
N ILE A 161 4.91 18.35 3.76
CA ILE A 161 5.51 17.06 3.50
C ILE A 161 6.06 17.11 2.08
N VAL A 162 7.35 16.80 1.93
CA VAL A 162 8.03 16.81 0.64
C VAL A 162 8.60 15.43 0.37
N PHE A 163 8.26 14.85 -0.76
CA PHE A 163 8.86 13.61 -1.24
C PHE A 163 9.83 13.92 -2.39
N GLY A 164 11.01 13.29 -2.38
CA GLY A 164 11.99 13.44 -3.45
C GLY A 164 13.27 14.13 -3.02
N HIS A 165 14.16 14.39 -3.98
CA HIS A 165 15.39 15.15 -3.74
C HIS A 165 15.13 16.64 -4.01
N VAL A 166 15.43 17.50 -3.05
CA VAL A 166 15.24 18.96 -3.14
C VAL A 166 16.48 19.68 -2.65
N THR A 167 16.68 20.92 -3.11
CA THR A 167 17.85 21.71 -2.74
C THR A 167 17.82 22.15 -1.27
N PRO A 168 18.98 22.34 -0.62
CA PRO A 168 19.04 22.92 0.73
C PRO A 168 18.41 24.32 0.81
N ALA A 169 18.54 25.11 -0.25
CA ALA A 169 17.93 26.43 -0.35
C ALA A 169 16.40 26.38 -0.34
N PHE A 170 15.81 25.39 -1.03
CA PHE A 170 14.37 25.14 -0.98
C PHE A 170 13.92 24.83 0.45
N LEU A 171 14.59 23.90 1.14
CA LEU A 171 14.25 23.55 2.52
C LEU A 171 14.38 24.75 3.47
N MET A 172 15.40 25.58 3.28
CA MET A 172 15.58 26.80 4.05
C MET A 172 14.51 27.85 3.81
N ALA A 173 14.10 28.04 2.56
CA ALA A 173 13.00 28.93 2.23
C ALA A 173 11.70 28.46 2.89
N ARG A 174 11.34 27.17 2.74
CA ARG A 174 10.14 26.58 3.35
C ARG A 174 10.13 26.70 4.87
N ARG A 175 11.23 26.34 5.54
CA ARG A 175 11.36 26.48 7.00
C ARG A 175 11.23 27.93 7.47
N LYS A 176 11.84 28.88 6.75
CA LYS A 176 11.78 30.32 7.08
C LYS A 176 10.49 30.99 6.63
N ARG A 177 9.51 30.23 6.11
CA ARG A 177 8.25 30.76 5.57
C ARG A 177 8.46 31.79 4.46
N LYS A 178 9.49 31.58 3.64
CA LYS A 178 9.80 32.41 2.49
C LYS A 178 9.42 31.67 1.21
N ILE A 179 9.01 32.45 0.21
CA ILE A 179 8.86 31.94 -1.16
C ILE A 179 10.24 31.47 -1.61
N TYR A 180 10.32 30.25 -2.11
CA TYR A 180 11.52 29.77 -2.77
C TYR A 180 11.57 30.37 -4.18
N LEU A 181 12.68 31.02 -4.50
CA LEU A 181 12.97 31.53 -5.83
C LEU A 181 14.26 30.90 -6.31
N SER A 182 14.22 30.18 -7.42
CA SER A 182 15.41 29.63 -8.07
C SER A 182 15.97 30.64 -9.08
N PRO A 183 17.22 31.13 -8.93
CA PRO A 183 17.84 32.02 -9.92
C PRO A 183 18.02 31.37 -11.29
N ARG A 184 18.00 30.03 -11.37
CA ARG A 184 18.17 29.25 -12.62
C ARG A 184 16.85 28.69 -13.15
N GLY A 185 15.71 29.10 -12.57
CA GLY A 185 14.42 28.45 -12.80
C GLY A 185 14.27 27.12 -12.04
N GLY A 186 13.05 26.61 -11.94
CA GLY A 186 12.71 25.37 -11.23
C GLY A 186 12.06 25.58 -9.85
N ASP A 187 11.45 24.52 -9.33
CA ASP A 187 10.66 24.50 -8.09
C ASP A 187 11.46 24.05 -6.85
N GLY A 188 12.76 23.78 -7.04
CA GLY A 188 13.66 23.33 -5.98
C GLY A 188 13.90 21.82 -5.95
N THR A 189 13.25 21.06 -6.84
CA THR A 189 13.56 19.65 -7.10
C THR A 189 14.97 19.49 -7.69
N VAL A 190 15.61 18.38 -7.35
CA VAL A 190 16.93 17.99 -7.86
C VAL A 190 16.73 16.80 -8.79
N ASP A 191 17.31 16.88 -9.99
CA ASP A 191 17.32 15.79 -10.96
C ASP A 191 18.21 14.63 -10.47
N ARG A 192 17.62 13.82 -9.60
CA ARG A 192 18.22 12.62 -9.02
C ARG A 192 17.14 11.55 -8.95
N ALA A 193 17.47 10.34 -9.39
CA ALA A 193 16.56 9.21 -9.35
C ALA A 193 16.00 8.99 -7.94
N VAL A 194 14.67 8.90 -7.84
CA VAL A 194 13.96 8.70 -6.56
C VAL A 194 13.87 7.23 -6.17
N TRP A 195 14.22 6.32 -7.09
CA TRP A 195 14.22 4.88 -6.90
C TRP A 195 15.36 4.22 -7.67
N GLN A 196 15.71 3.00 -7.27
CA GLN A 196 16.69 2.13 -7.91
C GLN A 196 16.01 0.79 -8.27
N PRO A 197 16.35 0.18 -9.41
CA PRO A 197 15.85 -1.15 -9.78
C PRO A 197 16.34 -2.26 -8.83
#